data_AF-A0ABD3Q5S6-F1
#
_entry.id   AF-A0ABD3Q5S6-F1
#
_cell.length_a   1.000
_cell.length_b   1.000
_cell.length_c   1.000
_cell.angle_alpha   90.00
_cell.angle_beta   90.00
_cell.angle_gamma   90.00
#
_symmetry.space_group_name_H-M   'P 1'
#
loop_
_entity.id
_entity.type
_entity.pdbx_description
1 polymer ?
#
loop_
_entity_poly.entity_id
_entity_poly.type
_entity_poly.pdbx_seq_one_letter_code
_entity_poly.pdbx_strand_id
1 'polypeptide(L)'
;MASLRSKVTFIIVLSLCIQVCFIFFVNLPSAPTSFQTFQSASPPIPRKPHLGDGCYHVLLDVGSNIGVHGRFLFEPEKFPESKSSVAVFADEFGTSRDNRDFCVFAFEPNPKFAKRQLELESVYKSMGWRYHFIFAGASNEDGNCTFYHDHMKDAKIEVGFSAVAKRTVYGGDSWPTIVPVIRLSKWIQHEIHDRQIPTAPHISHKDGPQVIMKLDVEGLEYRIFPDLLTTGALCETVNLIMGEFHYSAAYKNFFPMNLTSDGKNVLETWLYALPLAGFFTRLVEISENCITRINLQDDESYVSDPIEYPVPVPQTDRRE
;
A
#
# COMPACT_ATOMS: atom_id res chain seq x y z
N MET A 1 0.80 -44.90 -59.99
CA MET A 1 0.78 -43.69 -60.83
C MET A 1 -0.62 -43.07 -60.81
N ALA A 2 -0.86 -42.17 -59.87
CA ALA A 2 -1.93 -41.16 -59.85
C ALA A 2 -1.66 -40.27 -58.64
N SER A 3 -2.00 -38.99 -58.70
CA SER A 3 -1.86 -37.99 -57.62
C SER A 3 -0.50 -37.27 -57.48
N LEU A 4 -0.07 -36.58 -58.52
CA LEU A 4 0.80 -35.39 -58.36
C LEU A 4 0.50 -34.25 -59.35
N ARG A 5 -0.64 -34.31 -60.07
CA ARG A 5 -1.03 -33.26 -61.05
C ARG A 5 -2.11 -32.29 -60.56
N SER A 6 -2.70 -32.50 -59.38
CA SER A 6 -3.83 -31.68 -58.90
C SER A 6 -3.46 -30.51 -57.99
N LYS A 7 -2.21 -30.43 -57.48
CA LYS A 7 -1.82 -29.40 -56.49
C LYS A 7 -1.15 -28.17 -57.10
N VAL A 8 -0.65 -28.23 -58.33
CA VAL A 8 0.07 -27.11 -58.97
C VAL A 8 -0.89 -26.13 -59.65
N THR A 9 -2.06 -26.57 -60.11
CA THR A 9 -3.04 -25.69 -60.78
C THR A 9 -3.75 -24.73 -59.82
N PHE A 10 -3.85 -25.07 -58.53
CA PHE A 10 -4.61 -24.26 -57.57
C PHE A 10 -3.86 -23.00 -57.10
N ILE A 11 -2.52 -23.02 -57.13
CA ILE A 11 -1.69 -21.89 -56.66
C ILE A 11 -1.64 -20.77 -57.72
N ILE A 12 -1.71 -21.11 -59.01
CA ILE A 12 -1.60 -20.12 -60.09
C ILE A 12 -2.90 -19.29 -60.24
N VAL A 13 -4.07 -19.87 -59.93
CA VAL A 13 -5.35 -19.15 -60.05
C VAL A 13 -5.56 -18.13 -58.92
N LEU A 14 -5.05 -18.40 -57.71
CA LEU A 14 -5.22 -17.47 -56.58
C LEU A 14 -4.32 -16.22 -56.69
N SER A 15 -3.18 -16.34 -57.36
CA SER A 15 -2.24 -15.21 -57.51
C SER A 15 -2.67 -14.20 -58.58
N LEU A 16 -3.46 -14.62 -59.57
CA LEU A 16 -3.99 -13.74 -60.62
C LEU A 16 -5.25 -12.96 -60.21
N CYS A 17 -6.01 -13.42 -59.21
CA CYS A 17 -7.16 -12.65 -58.69
C CYS A 17 -6.75 -11.46 -57.82
N ILE A 18 -5.58 -11.51 -57.15
CA ILE A 18 -5.13 -10.43 -56.26
C ILE A 18 -4.57 -9.24 -57.06
N GLN A 19 -4.00 -9.47 -58.25
CA GLN A 19 -3.45 -8.39 -59.08
C GLN A 19 -4.49 -7.62 -59.90
N VAL A 20 -5.68 -8.18 -60.14
CA VAL A 20 -6.75 -7.48 -60.88
C VAL A 20 -7.60 -6.57 -59.98
N CYS A 21 -7.67 -6.83 -58.67
CA CYS A 21 -8.33 -5.90 -57.74
C CYS A 21 -7.52 -4.64 -57.44
N PHE A 22 -6.21 -4.62 -57.72
CA PHE A 22 -5.34 -3.47 -57.43
C PHE A 22 -5.36 -2.37 -58.52
N ILE A 23 -5.99 -2.60 -59.68
CA ILE A 23 -5.89 -1.69 -60.84
C ILE A 23 -7.18 -0.88 -61.10
N PHE A 24 -8.31 -1.18 -60.42
CA PHE A 24 -9.60 -0.53 -60.72
C PHE A 24 -10.14 0.50 -59.72
N PHE A 25 -9.37 0.91 -58.71
CA PHE A 25 -9.73 2.04 -57.85
C PHE A 25 -8.69 3.16 -57.92
N VAL A 26 -8.44 3.63 -59.14
CA VAL A 26 -7.81 4.93 -59.38
C VAL A 26 -8.91 5.88 -59.87
N ASN A 27 -9.03 7.03 -59.20
CA ASN A 27 -9.81 8.21 -59.56
C ASN A 27 -11.33 8.19 -59.28
N LEU A 28 -11.69 8.46 -58.02
CA LEU A 28 -12.92 9.19 -57.69
C LEU A 28 -12.53 10.62 -57.27
N PRO A 29 -13.15 11.67 -57.84
CA PRO A 29 -12.87 13.05 -57.46
C PRO A 29 -13.31 13.31 -56.01
N SER A 30 -12.35 13.73 -55.18
CA SER A 30 -12.58 14.16 -53.80
C SER A 30 -13.36 15.48 -53.79
N ALA A 31 -14.64 15.40 -53.41
CA ALA A 31 -15.42 16.58 -53.06
C ALA A 31 -14.83 17.21 -51.77
N PRO A 32 -14.61 18.54 -51.72
CA PRO A 32 -14.14 19.19 -50.50
C PRO A 32 -15.33 19.33 -49.55
N THR A 33 -15.57 18.29 -48.76
CA THR A 33 -16.58 18.34 -47.71
C THR A 33 -15.87 18.73 -46.41
N SER A 34 -15.71 20.02 -46.17
CA SER A 34 -15.33 20.52 -44.85
C SER A 34 -16.52 20.35 -43.89
N PHE A 35 -16.75 19.14 -43.42
CA PHE A 35 -17.50 18.94 -42.19
C PHE A 35 -16.60 19.34 -41.03
N GLN A 36 -16.64 20.61 -40.66
CA GLN A 36 -16.25 21.03 -39.31
C GLN A 36 -17.32 20.48 -38.37
N THR A 37 -17.13 19.24 -37.94
CA THR A 37 -17.85 18.72 -36.78
C THR A 37 -17.34 19.51 -35.58
N PHE A 38 -18.04 20.58 -35.22
CA PHE A 38 -17.93 21.17 -33.89
C PHE A 38 -18.46 20.14 -32.90
N GLN A 39 -17.62 19.15 -32.55
CA GLN A 39 -17.78 18.44 -31.29
C GLN A 39 -17.52 19.48 -30.21
N SER A 40 -18.61 20.04 -29.70
CA SER A 40 -18.64 20.60 -28.36
C SER A 40 -18.02 19.55 -27.44
N ALA A 41 -16.75 19.74 -27.08
CA ALA A 41 -16.11 18.95 -26.05
C ALA A 41 -16.96 19.17 -24.81
N SER A 42 -17.71 18.14 -24.41
CA SER A 42 -18.34 18.10 -23.10
C SER A 42 -17.27 18.43 -22.06
N PRO A 43 -17.57 19.29 -21.08
CA PRO A 43 -16.61 19.64 -20.03
C PRO A 43 -16.02 18.34 -19.45
N PRO A 44 -14.71 18.26 -19.22
CA PRO A 44 -14.12 17.08 -18.59
C PRO A 44 -14.84 16.83 -17.27
N ILE A 45 -15.33 15.60 -17.09
CA ILE A 45 -15.98 15.19 -15.84
C ILE A 45 -14.96 15.42 -14.72
N PRO A 46 -15.29 16.18 -13.67
CA PRO A 46 -14.37 16.41 -12.56
C PRO A 46 -13.92 15.07 -12.00
N ARG A 47 -12.60 14.85 -11.99
CA ARG A 47 -11.99 13.69 -11.36
C ARG A 47 -12.42 13.66 -9.89
N LYS A 48 -12.83 12.49 -9.39
CA LYS A 48 -13.10 12.31 -7.96
C LYS A 48 -11.78 12.50 -7.20
N PRO A 49 -11.71 13.37 -6.17
CA PRO A 49 -10.49 13.58 -5.41
C PRO A 49 -10.09 12.30 -4.67
N HIS A 50 -8.79 12.04 -4.63
CA HIS A 50 -8.19 10.94 -3.90
C HIS A 50 -7.70 11.42 -2.54
N LEU A 51 -7.62 10.50 -1.56
CA LEU A 51 -7.09 10.82 -0.24
C LEU A 51 -5.62 11.27 -0.29
N GLY A 52 -4.84 10.74 -1.24
CA GLY A 52 -3.46 11.16 -1.46
C GLY A 52 -3.29 12.48 -2.20
N ASP A 53 -4.36 13.11 -2.71
CA ASP A 53 -4.22 14.36 -3.47
C ASP A 53 -3.60 15.46 -2.58
N GLY A 54 -2.53 16.08 -3.08
CA GLY A 54 -1.77 17.09 -2.34
C GLY A 54 -0.67 16.54 -1.44
N CYS A 55 -0.51 15.22 -1.32
CA CYS A 55 0.57 14.58 -0.58
C CYS A 55 1.82 14.44 -1.45
N TYR A 56 2.91 15.14 -1.10
CA TYR A 56 4.18 14.99 -1.81
C TYR A 56 4.85 13.67 -1.40
N HIS A 57 5.13 13.50 -0.10
CA HIS A 57 5.56 12.24 0.50
C HIS A 57 4.40 11.53 1.20
N VAL A 58 4.46 10.19 1.21
CA VAL A 58 3.45 9.34 1.85
C VAL A 58 4.11 8.32 2.76
N LEU A 59 3.58 8.18 3.98
CA LEU A 59 3.79 7.03 4.85
C LEU A 59 2.48 6.24 4.94
N LEU A 60 2.53 4.97 4.57
CA LEU A 60 1.50 3.99 4.83
C LEU A 60 1.87 3.25 6.12
N ASP A 61 1.20 3.57 7.22
CA ASP A 61 1.42 2.95 8.52
C ASP A 61 0.39 1.83 8.70
N VAL A 62 0.72 0.64 8.22
CA VAL A 62 -0.22 -0.48 8.09
C VAL A 62 -0.08 -1.40 9.30
N GLY A 63 -1.06 -1.30 10.20
CA GLY A 63 -0.94 -1.83 11.57
C GLY A 63 -0.39 -0.78 12.54
N SER A 64 -0.91 0.44 12.43
CA SER A 64 -0.37 1.60 13.13
C SER A 64 -0.49 1.55 14.65
N ASN A 65 -1.30 0.64 15.22
CA ASN A 65 -1.45 0.42 16.65
C ASN A 65 -1.82 1.73 17.36
N ILE A 66 -0.97 2.25 18.25
CA ILE A 66 -1.16 3.53 18.94
C ILE A 66 -0.76 4.77 18.12
N GLY A 67 -0.32 4.59 16.87
CA GLY A 67 -0.01 5.65 15.90
C GLY A 67 1.42 6.20 16.00
N VAL A 68 2.33 5.50 16.69
CA VAL A 68 3.65 6.04 17.06
C VAL A 68 4.58 6.24 15.85
N HIS A 69 4.48 5.43 14.80
CA HIS A 69 5.31 5.54 13.61
C HIS A 69 5.06 6.84 12.83
N GLY A 70 3.80 7.30 12.76
CA GLY A 70 3.49 8.63 12.25
C GLY A 70 4.12 9.75 13.11
N ARG A 71 4.26 9.53 14.41
CA ARG A 71 4.95 10.48 15.30
C ARG A 71 6.46 10.46 15.12
N PHE A 72 7.07 9.29 14.88
CA PHE A 72 8.49 9.19 14.54
C PHE A 72 8.81 9.97 13.25
N LEU A 73 7.88 10.01 12.30
CA LEU A 73 7.98 10.83 11.10
C LEU A 73 7.86 12.33 11.41
N PHE A 74 6.82 12.75 12.12
CA PHE A 74 6.50 14.17 12.32
C PHE A 74 7.29 14.86 13.44
N GLU A 75 7.69 14.12 14.48
CA GLU A 75 8.29 14.64 15.71
C GLU A 75 9.55 13.82 16.09
N PRO A 76 10.48 13.56 15.15
CA PRO A 76 11.62 12.64 15.33
C PRO A 76 12.47 12.95 16.58
N GLU A 77 12.61 14.23 16.93
CA GLU A 77 13.40 14.71 18.07
C GLU A 77 12.86 14.25 19.42
N LYS A 78 11.57 13.89 19.48
CA LYS A 78 10.93 13.38 20.70
C LYS A 78 11.12 11.88 20.91
N PHE A 79 11.64 11.17 19.90
CA PHE A 79 11.80 9.72 19.90
C PHE A 79 13.26 9.28 19.66
N PRO A 80 14.21 9.71 20.50
CA PRO A 80 15.63 9.40 20.33
C PRO A 80 15.99 7.90 20.44
N GLU A 81 15.10 7.08 21.01
CA GLU A 81 15.29 5.63 21.11
C GLU A 81 14.80 4.87 19.86
N SER A 82 13.98 5.51 19.00
CA SER A 82 13.45 4.96 17.74
C SER A 82 14.49 5.05 16.63
N LYS A 83 15.64 4.41 16.85
CA LYS A 83 16.80 4.58 15.98
C LYS A 83 16.59 4.01 14.59
N SER A 84 15.86 2.91 14.45
CA SER A 84 15.62 2.27 13.15
C SER A 84 14.58 3.03 12.34
N SER A 85 13.40 3.32 12.90
CA SER A 85 12.35 4.03 12.15
C SER A 85 12.75 5.47 11.83
N VAL A 86 13.33 6.20 12.80
CA VAL A 86 13.79 7.58 12.54
C VAL A 86 14.92 7.61 11.52
N ALA A 87 15.84 6.64 11.54
CA ALA A 87 16.89 6.55 10.52
C ALA A 87 16.32 6.27 9.13
N VAL A 88 15.37 5.33 9.01
CA VAL A 88 14.67 5.07 7.75
C VAL A 88 14.02 6.33 7.21
N PHE A 89 13.28 7.07 8.03
CA PHE A 89 12.65 8.31 7.56
C PHE A 89 13.67 9.40 7.21
N ALA A 90 14.79 9.48 7.91
CA ALA A 90 15.86 10.42 7.57
C ALA A 90 16.57 10.05 6.25
N ASP A 91 16.77 8.77 5.98
CA ASP A 91 17.41 8.27 4.76
C ASP A 91 16.51 8.48 3.53
N GLU A 92 15.20 8.27 3.69
CA GLU A 92 14.23 8.32 2.59
C GLU A 92 13.65 9.71 2.32
N PHE A 93 13.47 10.52 3.36
CA PHE A 93 12.86 11.85 3.26
C PHE A 93 13.82 13.00 3.58
N GLY A 94 15.06 12.69 3.97
CA GLY A 94 16.02 13.69 4.42
C GLY A 94 15.84 14.11 5.87
N THR A 95 16.85 14.80 6.40
CA THR A 95 16.86 15.28 7.80
C THR A 95 16.21 16.66 7.96
N SER A 96 16.30 17.52 6.94
CA SER A 96 15.55 18.78 6.87
C SER A 96 14.17 18.50 6.29
N ARG A 97 13.11 18.64 7.12
CA ARG A 97 11.73 18.26 6.76
C ARG A 97 10.74 19.35 7.12
N ASP A 98 9.73 19.53 6.28
CA ASP A 98 8.52 20.29 6.59
C ASP A 98 7.33 19.33 6.60
N ASN A 99 6.70 19.15 7.76
CA ASN A 99 5.63 18.19 7.95
C ASN A 99 4.42 18.40 7.01
N ARG A 100 4.29 19.58 6.40
CA ARG A 100 3.25 19.87 5.40
C ARG A 100 3.49 19.18 4.05
N ASP A 101 4.69 18.65 3.80
CA ASP A 101 4.97 17.86 2.59
C ASP A 101 4.52 16.40 2.70
N PHE A 102 4.19 15.94 3.90
CA PHE A 102 3.91 14.54 4.18
C PHE A 102 2.42 14.28 4.36
N CYS A 103 2.03 13.03 4.15
CA CYS A 103 0.77 12.45 4.59
C CYS A 103 1.05 11.10 5.24
N VAL A 104 0.42 10.85 6.38
CA VAL A 104 0.40 9.53 7.02
C VAL A 104 -0.99 8.93 6.85
N PHE A 105 -1.06 7.70 6.35
CA PHE A 105 -2.29 6.91 6.30
C PHE A 105 -2.14 5.73 7.26
N ALA A 106 -2.81 5.82 8.40
CA ALA A 106 -2.65 4.92 9.53
C ALA A 106 -3.82 3.93 9.56
N PHE A 107 -3.55 2.68 9.19
CA PHE A 107 -4.53 1.61 9.22
C PHE A 107 -4.46 0.92 10.58
N GLU A 108 -5.56 0.96 11.34
CA GLU A 108 -5.66 0.28 12.62
C GLU A 108 -7.11 -0.17 12.87
N PRO A 109 -7.41 -1.47 12.83
CA PRO A 109 -8.76 -1.96 13.05
C PRO A 109 -9.16 -2.08 14.52
N ASN A 110 -8.23 -2.04 15.48
CA ASN A 110 -8.52 -2.28 16.89
C ASN A 110 -9.31 -1.11 17.49
N PRO A 111 -10.57 -1.34 17.95
CA PRO A 111 -11.39 -0.28 18.54
C PRO A 111 -10.76 0.37 19.77
N LYS A 112 -9.84 -0.31 20.47
CA LYS A 112 -9.13 0.23 21.63
C LYS A 112 -8.29 1.46 21.29
N PHE A 113 -7.70 1.48 20.10
CA PHE A 113 -6.82 2.58 19.67
C PHE A 113 -7.55 3.67 18.89
N ALA A 114 -8.79 3.43 18.45
CA ALA A 114 -9.55 4.37 17.63
C ALA A 114 -9.67 5.79 18.25
N LYS A 115 -9.94 5.89 19.56
CA LYS A 115 -10.01 7.19 20.23
C LYS A 115 -8.69 7.95 20.14
N ARG A 116 -7.57 7.27 20.44
CA ARG A 116 -6.24 7.84 20.38
C ARG A 116 -5.88 8.29 18.96
N GLN A 117 -6.17 7.45 17.98
CA GLN A 117 -5.88 7.73 16.57
C GLN A 117 -6.65 8.95 16.05
N LEU A 118 -7.93 9.10 16.43
CA LEU A 118 -8.72 10.29 16.14
C LEU A 118 -8.19 11.55 16.84
N GLU A 119 -7.66 11.43 18.06
CA GLU A 119 -7.01 12.54 18.76
C GLU A 119 -5.73 12.97 18.04
N LEU A 120 -4.88 12.04 17.61
CA LEU A 120 -3.68 12.32 16.80
C LEU A 120 -4.04 13.03 15.49
N GLU A 121 -5.01 12.50 14.75
CA GLU A 121 -5.53 13.14 13.53
C GLU A 121 -6.00 14.57 13.80
N SER A 122 -6.77 14.80 14.87
CA SER A 122 -7.27 16.12 15.23
C SER A 122 -6.15 17.09 15.59
N VAL A 123 -5.17 16.66 16.39
CA VAL A 123 -4.04 17.50 16.81
C VAL A 123 -3.19 17.88 15.60
N TYR A 124 -2.77 16.91 14.78
CA TYR A 124 -1.94 17.16 13.62
C TYR A 124 -2.65 18.01 12.56
N LYS A 125 -3.94 17.79 12.37
CA LYS A 125 -4.76 18.65 11.51
C LYS A 125 -4.76 20.12 11.97
N SER A 126 -4.82 20.37 13.28
CA SER A 126 -4.77 21.75 13.82
C SER A 126 -3.42 22.45 13.59
N MET A 127 -2.35 21.68 13.37
CA MET A 127 -1.02 22.18 13.03
C MET A 127 -0.82 22.40 11.52
N GLY A 128 -1.75 21.90 10.70
CA GLY A 128 -1.65 21.87 9.24
C GLY A 128 -0.91 20.63 8.71
N TRP A 129 -0.75 19.60 9.54
CA TRP A 129 -0.16 18.31 9.14
C TRP A 129 -1.26 17.33 8.78
N ARG A 130 -0.92 16.33 7.96
CA ARG A 130 -1.90 15.39 7.39
C ARG A 130 -1.66 13.99 7.93
N TYR A 131 -2.44 13.63 8.94
CA TYR A 131 -2.53 12.30 9.50
C TYR A 131 -3.94 11.79 9.31
N HIS A 132 -4.10 10.71 8.55
CA HIS A 132 -5.38 10.13 8.19
C HIS A 132 -5.54 8.80 8.89
N PHE A 133 -6.39 8.77 9.90
CA PHE A 133 -6.75 7.52 10.56
C PHE A 133 -7.77 6.75 9.71
N ILE A 134 -7.41 5.52 9.37
CA ILE A 134 -8.25 4.58 8.63
C ILE A 134 -8.64 3.47 9.60
N PHE A 135 -9.87 3.53 10.10
CA PHE A 135 -10.41 2.54 11.03
C PHE A 135 -10.84 1.25 10.30
N ALA A 136 -9.86 0.56 9.73
CA ALA A 136 -10.00 -0.71 9.05
C ALA A 136 -8.67 -1.47 9.04
N GLY A 137 -8.73 -2.80 9.00
CA GLY A 137 -7.56 -3.64 8.82
C GLY A 137 -7.15 -3.68 7.35
N ALA A 138 -5.85 -3.76 7.09
CA ALA A 138 -5.39 -4.15 5.76
C ALA A 138 -5.61 -5.64 5.53
N SER A 139 -5.96 -6.01 4.30
CA SER A 139 -6.16 -7.38 3.86
C SER A 139 -5.88 -7.51 2.35
N ASN A 140 -5.98 -8.72 1.82
CA ASN A 140 -5.98 -9.02 0.39
C ASN A 140 -7.39 -8.99 -0.24
N GLU A 141 -8.42 -8.66 0.55
CA GLU A 141 -9.81 -8.53 0.11
C GLU A 141 -10.56 -7.46 0.92
N ASP A 142 -11.58 -6.85 0.31
CA ASP A 142 -12.50 -5.93 0.99
C ASP A 142 -13.55 -6.74 1.77
N GLY A 143 -13.97 -6.26 2.94
CA GLY A 143 -15.08 -6.88 3.67
C GLY A 143 -15.02 -6.66 5.16
N ASN A 144 -15.42 -7.69 5.90
CA ASN A 144 -15.27 -7.74 7.35
C ASN A 144 -14.47 -8.98 7.71
N CYS A 145 -13.61 -8.87 8.72
CA CYS A 145 -12.81 -9.98 9.22
C CYS A 145 -12.92 -10.05 10.74
N THR A 146 -12.82 -11.27 11.28
CA THR A 146 -12.74 -11.47 12.72
C THR A 146 -11.28 -11.35 13.15
N PHE A 147 -11.00 -10.37 13.99
CA PHE A 147 -9.73 -10.20 14.67
C PHE A 147 -9.84 -10.65 16.12
N TYR A 148 -8.70 -10.96 16.72
CA TYR A 148 -8.58 -11.48 18.08
C TYR A 148 -7.62 -10.61 18.87
N HIS A 149 -8.04 -10.21 20.06
CA HIS A 149 -7.24 -9.38 20.95
C HIS A 149 -6.11 -10.19 21.62
N ASP A 150 -4.86 -9.76 21.43
CA ASP A 150 -3.69 -10.35 22.04
C ASP A 150 -3.24 -9.55 23.27
N HIS A 151 -3.01 -10.23 24.38
CA HIS A 151 -2.66 -9.63 25.65
C HIS A 151 -1.77 -10.55 26.46
N MET A 152 -0.94 -9.94 27.31
CA MET A 152 -0.11 -10.70 28.24
C MET A 152 -0.98 -11.42 29.28
N LYS A 153 -0.48 -12.56 29.79
CA LYS A 153 -1.20 -13.52 30.65
C LYS A 153 -1.89 -12.93 31.88
N ASP A 154 -1.42 -11.78 32.38
CA ASP A 154 -1.94 -11.11 33.58
C ASP A 154 -2.62 -9.74 33.30
N ALA A 155 -2.89 -9.37 32.04
CA ALA A 155 -2.85 -7.95 31.66
C ALA A 155 -4.14 -7.28 31.17
N LYS A 156 -4.29 -6.03 31.65
CA LYS A 156 -5.07 -4.92 31.07
C LYS A 156 -4.39 -4.31 29.81
N ILE A 157 -3.16 -4.72 29.50
CA ILE A 157 -2.35 -4.23 28.39
C ILE A 157 -2.51 -5.20 27.22
N GLU A 158 -2.91 -4.64 26.09
CA GLU A 158 -3.10 -5.38 24.85
C GLU A 158 -1.88 -5.09 24.00
N VAL A 159 -1.28 -6.15 23.45
CA VAL A 159 0.01 -6.10 22.78
C VAL A 159 -0.07 -6.44 21.30
N GLY A 160 -1.25 -6.84 20.81
CA GLY A 160 -1.46 -7.17 19.40
C GLY A 160 -2.93 -7.38 19.09
N PHE A 161 -3.28 -7.39 17.81
CA PHE A 161 -4.64 -7.59 17.32
C PHE A 161 -4.61 -8.30 15.98
N SER A 162 -4.90 -9.61 15.98
CA SER A 162 -4.58 -10.50 14.86
C SER A 162 -5.83 -11.16 14.26
N ALA A 163 -5.90 -11.26 12.93
CA ALA A 163 -6.94 -12.02 12.23
C ALA A 163 -6.69 -13.55 12.19
N VAL A 164 -5.51 -13.99 12.63
CA VAL A 164 -5.07 -15.40 12.49
C VAL A 164 -4.91 -16.13 13.83
N ALA A 165 -4.87 -15.40 14.95
CA ALA A 165 -4.56 -15.96 16.28
C ALA A 165 -5.79 -16.15 17.18
N LYS A 166 -6.34 -17.37 17.26
CA LYS A 166 -7.47 -17.68 18.18
C LYS A 166 -7.08 -17.81 19.67
N ARG A 167 -5.80 -17.64 19.97
CA ARG A 167 -5.23 -17.61 21.33
C ARG A 167 -4.18 -16.52 21.35
N THR A 168 -3.95 -15.92 22.51
CA THR A 168 -2.85 -14.95 22.68
C THR A 168 -1.52 -15.61 22.34
N VAL A 169 -0.51 -14.84 21.90
CA VAL A 169 0.85 -15.36 21.69
C VAL A 169 1.40 -16.00 22.98
N TYR A 170 0.90 -15.57 24.14
CA TYR A 170 1.25 -16.10 25.47
C TYR A 170 0.41 -17.30 25.94
N GLY A 171 -0.48 -17.83 25.10
CA GLY A 171 -1.28 -19.04 25.36
C GLY A 171 -2.52 -18.85 26.24
N GLY A 172 -2.90 -17.60 26.53
CA GLY A 172 -4.17 -17.22 27.15
C GLY A 172 -5.33 -17.20 26.16
N ASP A 173 -6.53 -16.94 26.69
CA ASP A 173 -7.75 -16.79 25.89
C ASP A 173 -7.70 -15.46 25.13
N SER A 174 -8.06 -15.44 23.85
CA SER A 174 -8.35 -14.19 23.12
C SER A 174 -9.85 -14.06 22.92
N TRP A 175 -10.34 -12.83 22.71
CA TRP A 175 -11.75 -12.61 22.35
C TRP A 175 -11.86 -12.05 20.93
N PRO A 176 -12.90 -12.44 20.17
CA PRO A 176 -13.09 -12.02 18.80
C PRO A 176 -13.79 -10.66 18.69
N THR A 177 -13.38 -9.87 17.71
CA THR A 177 -14.03 -8.62 17.30
C THR A 177 -14.11 -8.58 15.77
N ILE A 178 -15.29 -8.31 15.23
CA ILE A 178 -15.47 -8.16 13.78
C ILE A 178 -15.20 -6.70 13.41
N VAL A 179 -14.29 -6.51 12.46
CA VAL A 179 -13.82 -5.19 12.01
C VAL A 179 -13.84 -5.12 10.49
N PRO A 180 -14.03 -3.93 9.90
CA PRO A 180 -13.88 -3.76 8.46
C PRO A 180 -12.44 -4.02 8.03
N VAL A 181 -12.28 -4.60 6.85
CA VAL A 181 -10.99 -4.77 6.19
C VAL A 181 -11.05 -4.23 4.76
N ILE A 182 -9.92 -3.70 4.31
CA ILE A 182 -9.76 -3.11 2.98
C ILE A 182 -8.69 -3.91 2.23
N ARG A 183 -8.94 -4.20 0.95
CA ARG A 183 -7.91 -4.74 0.06
C ARG A 183 -6.85 -3.67 -0.16
N LEU A 184 -5.70 -3.82 0.51
CA LEU A 184 -4.68 -2.77 0.58
C LEU A 184 -4.12 -2.42 -0.80
N SER A 185 -3.87 -3.40 -1.66
CA SER A 185 -3.38 -3.18 -3.03
C SER A 185 -4.29 -2.27 -3.84
N LYS A 186 -5.59 -2.56 -3.84
CA LYS A 186 -6.63 -1.77 -4.50
C LYS A 186 -6.71 -0.36 -3.93
N TRP A 187 -6.60 -0.22 -2.61
CA TRP A 187 -6.61 1.09 -1.96
C TRP A 187 -5.37 1.92 -2.35
N ILE A 188 -4.17 1.33 -2.35
CA ILE A 188 -2.93 2.02 -2.75
C ILE A 188 -3.03 2.50 -4.20
N GLN A 189 -3.46 1.62 -5.11
CA GLN A 189 -3.64 1.96 -6.51
C GLN A 189 -4.64 3.10 -6.68
N HIS A 190 -5.76 3.06 -5.98
CA HIS A 190 -6.80 4.08 -6.11
C HIS A 190 -6.42 5.40 -5.43
N GLU A 191 -5.92 5.39 -4.20
CA GLU A 191 -5.76 6.59 -3.39
C GLU A 191 -4.36 7.22 -3.47
N ILE A 192 -3.33 6.45 -3.81
CA ILE A 192 -1.92 6.86 -3.71
C ILE A 192 -1.20 6.86 -5.06
N HIS A 193 -1.37 5.83 -5.88
CA HIS A 193 -0.64 5.70 -7.16
C HIS A 193 -0.98 6.86 -8.10
N ASP A 194 -2.28 7.09 -8.33
CA ASP A 194 -2.73 8.14 -9.25
C ASP A 194 -2.81 9.53 -8.63
N ARG A 195 -2.41 9.71 -7.35
CA ARG A 195 -2.64 10.95 -6.60
C ARG A 195 -2.05 12.18 -7.30
N GLN A 196 -2.69 13.33 -7.11
CA GLN A 196 -2.18 14.62 -7.55
C GLN A 196 -1.03 15.06 -6.65
N ILE A 197 0.20 14.83 -7.12
CA ILE A 197 1.42 15.25 -6.42
C ILE A 197 1.60 16.77 -6.61
N PRO A 198 1.82 17.55 -5.52
CA PRO A 198 2.12 18.97 -5.64
C PRO A 198 3.35 19.24 -6.52
N THR A 199 3.26 20.23 -7.41
CA THR A 199 4.39 20.63 -8.27
C THR A 199 5.54 21.29 -7.51
N ALA A 200 5.23 21.88 -6.35
CA ALA A 200 6.19 22.55 -5.48
C ALA A 200 5.97 22.10 -4.04
N PRO A 201 6.86 21.25 -3.47
CA PRO A 201 6.87 21.00 -2.04
C PRO A 201 7.25 22.26 -1.26
N HIS A 202 6.95 22.29 0.03
CA HIS A 202 7.28 23.36 0.95
C HIS A 202 8.78 23.54 1.13
N ILE A 203 9.55 22.45 1.01
CA ILE A 203 11.01 22.48 0.96
C ILE A 203 11.55 21.67 -0.21
N SER A 204 12.80 21.95 -0.64
CA SER A 204 13.44 21.17 -1.68
C SER A 204 13.84 19.79 -1.15
N HIS A 205 13.36 18.74 -1.79
CA HIS A 205 13.76 17.36 -1.52
C HIS A 205 14.78 16.90 -2.55
N LYS A 206 15.82 16.19 -2.11
CA LYS A 206 16.87 15.65 -2.98
C LYS A 206 16.28 14.61 -3.93
N ASP A 207 15.46 13.75 -3.36
CA ASP A 207 14.77 12.69 -4.06
C ASP A 207 13.34 13.15 -4.37
N GLY A 208 12.75 12.63 -5.44
CA GLY A 208 11.38 12.96 -5.82
C GLY A 208 10.35 12.47 -4.78
N PRO A 209 9.04 12.61 -5.07
CA PRO A 209 7.98 12.06 -4.23
C PRO A 209 8.25 10.60 -3.86
N GLN A 210 8.17 10.28 -2.57
CA GLN A 210 8.41 8.93 -2.04
C GLN A 210 7.17 8.40 -1.32
N VAL A 211 6.94 7.09 -1.41
CA VAL A 211 5.94 6.34 -0.66
C VAL A 211 6.66 5.26 0.14
N ILE A 212 6.62 5.37 1.46
CA ILE A 212 7.14 4.37 2.40
C ILE A 212 5.95 3.65 3.03
N MET A 213 6.10 2.36 3.30
CA MET A 213 5.09 1.57 4.00
C MET A 213 5.72 0.82 5.18
N LYS A 214 5.19 0.99 6.39
CA LYS A 214 5.35 -0.02 7.45
C LYS A 214 4.24 -1.06 7.27
N LEU A 215 4.60 -2.33 7.21
CA LEU A 215 3.67 -3.45 7.20
C LEU A 215 3.93 -4.32 8.42
N ASP A 216 3.02 -4.25 9.39
CA ASP A 216 3.07 -4.99 10.64
C ASP A 216 1.64 -5.26 11.11
N VAL A 217 1.06 -6.35 10.61
CA VAL A 217 -0.39 -6.63 10.69
C VAL A 217 -0.65 -8.00 11.31
N GLU A 218 0.21 -8.37 12.25
CA GLU A 218 0.01 -9.49 13.17
C GLU A 218 -0.34 -10.81 12.45
N GLY A 219 0.38 -11.10 11.36
CA GLY A 219 0.33 -12.35 10.60
C GLY A 219 -0.36 -12.24 9.25
N LEU A 220 -1.16 -11.19 8.98
CA LEU A 220 -1.79 -11.03 7.66
C LEU A 220 -0.80 -10.68 6.55
N GLU A 221 0.48 -10.45 6.86
CA GLU A 221 1.52 -10.15 5.87
C GLU A 221 1.61 -11.24 4.80
N TYR A 222 1.40 -12.51 5.17
CA TYR A 222 1.44 -13.65 4.24
C TYR A 222 0.31 -13.66 3.21
N ARG A 223 -0.77 -12.90 3.44
CA ARG A 223 -1.86 -12.71 2.48
C ARG A 223 -1.72 -11.39 1.73
N ILE A 224 -1.34 -10.33 2.42
CA ILE A 224 -1.25 -8.98 1.86
C ILE A 224 -0.05 -8.85 0.92
N PHE A 225 1.12 -9.34 1.31
CA PHE A 225 2.35 -9.15 0.53
C PHE A 225 2.25 -9.76 -0.88
N PRO A 226 1.75 -11.00 -1.07
CA PRO A 226 1.56 -11.55 -2.42
C PRO A 226 0.54 -10.76 -3.25
N ASP A 227 -0.53 -10.25 -2.63
CA ASP A 227 -1.52 -9.43 -3.32
C ASP A 227 -0.92 -8.09 -3.77
N LEU A 228 -0.15 -7.42 -2.91
CA LEU A 228 0.60 -6.21 -3.24
C LEU A 228 1.58 -6.42 -4.40
N LEU A 229 2.32 -7.55 -4.37
CA LEU A 229 3.29 -7.89 -5.41
C LEU A 229 2.61 -8.19 -6.75
N THR A 230 1.58 -9.05 -6.75
CA THR A 230 0.94 -9.54 -7.98
C THR A 230 0.02 -8.52 -8.64
N THR A 231 -0.46 -7.53 -7.91
CA THR A 231 -1.26 -6.42 -8.47
C THR A 231 -0.41 -5.26 -9.02
N GLY A 232 0.89 -5.26 -8.74
CA GLY A 232 1.79 -4.13 -9.06
C GLY A 232 1.78 -3.00 -8.02
N ALA A 233 0.86 -3.01 -7.06
CA ALA A 233 0.75 -1.98 -6.03
C ALA A 233 2.07 -1.77 -5.26
N LEU A 234 2.81 -2.85 -4.98
CA LEU A 234 4.14 -2.77 -4.38
C LEU A 234 5.13 -2.12 -5.35
N CYS A 235 5.40 -2.80 -6.47
CA CYS A 235 6.49 -2.49 -7.38
C CYS A 235 6.34 -1.20 -8.19
N GLU A 236 5.13 -0.66 -8.30
CA GLU A 236 4.85 0.56 -9.08
C GLU A 236 4.64 1.79 -8.19
N THR A 237 4.37 1.61 -6.89
CA THR A 237 3.96 2.72 -6.01
C THR A 237 4.80 2.85 -4.75
N VAL A 238 5.20 1.76 -4.12
CA VAL A 238 5.88 1.77 -2.81
C VAL A 238 7.39 1.72 -3.01
N ASN A 239 8.10 2.78 -2.62
CA ASN A 239 9.56 2.89 -2.76
C ASN A 239 10.31 2.06 -1.71
N LEU A 240 9.77 1.97 -0.50
CA LEU A 240 10.33 1.20 0.60
C LEU A 240 9.21 0.55 1.41
N ILE A 241 9.36 -0.74 1.69
CA ILE A 241 8.59 -1.43 2.74
C ILE A 241 9.49 -1.72 3.93
N MET A 242 8.98 -1.42 5.12
CA MET A 242 9.55 -1.79 6.42
C MET A 242 8.55 -2.51 7.31
N GLY A 243 8.99 -3.05 8.46
CA GLY A 243 8.17 -3.84 9.37
C GLY A 243 8.66 -5.28 9.51
N GLU A 244 7.78 -6.21 9.86
CA GLU A 244 8.14 -7.60 10.07
C GLU A 244 7.18 -8.61 9.42
N PHE A 245 7.67 -9.85 9.29
CA PHE A 245 6.82 -11.01 9.06
C PHE A 245 6.77 -11.84 10.34
N HIS A 246 5.57 -12.19 10.79
CA HIS A 246 5.37 -12.93 12.04
C HIS A 246 5.67 -14.44 11.90
N TYR A 247 6.95 -14.82 11.69
CA TYR A 247 7.40 -16.22 11.56
C TYR A 247 8.15 -16.78 12.79
N SER A 248 8.36 -16.01 13.86
CA SER A 248 9.10 -16.50 15.03
C SER A 248 8.36 -17.62 15.77
N ALA A 249 9.10 -18.42 16.55
CA ALA A 249 8.51 -19.47 17.38
C ALA A 249 7.54 -18.93 18.45
N ALA A 250 7.61 -17.63 18.79
CA ALA A 250 6.63 -16.98 19.66
C ALA A 250 5.24 -17.00 19.01
N TYR A 251 5.17 -16.75 17.71
CA TYR A 251 3.92 -16.68 16.93
C TYR A 251 3.36 -18.05 16.52
N LYS A 252 3.76 -19.15 17.17
CA LYS A 252 3.25 -20.50 16.86
C LYS A 252 1.72 -20.60 16.87
N ASN A 253 1.04 -19.75 17.63
CA ASN A 253 -0.42 -19.71 17.74
C ASN A 253 -1.12 -19.04 16.54
N PHE A 254 -0.37 -18.43 15.62
CA PHE A 254 -0.89 -17.91 14.34
C PHE A 254 -1.13 -19.03 13.33
N PHE A 255 -0.58 -20.22 13.59
CA PHE A 255 -0.60 -21.35 12.68
C PHE A 255 -1.48 -22.48 13.22
N PRO A 256 -2.18 -23.23 12.35
CA PRO A 256 -2.17 -23.12 10.89
C PRO A 256 -2.92 -21.87 10.38
N MET A 257 -2.38 -21.25 9.31
CA MET A 257 -2.96 -20.08 8.67
C MET A 257 -3.39 -20.39 7.23
N ASN A 258 -4.66 -20.21 6.90
CA ASN A 258 -5.08 -20.27 5.49
C ASN A 258 -4.47 -19.10 4.72
N LEU A 259 -3.79 -19.35 3.60
CA LEU A 259 -3.25 -18.31 2.72
C LEU A 259 -4.22 -17.93 1.60
N THR A 260 -5.19 -18.80 1.33
CA THR A 260 -6.18 -18.66 0.25
C THR A 260 -7.59 -18.81 0.80
N SER A 261 -8.55 -18.10 0.20
CA SER A 261 -9.95 -18.10 0.65
C SER A 261 -10.62 -19.47 0.51
N ASP A 262 -10.15 -20.32 -0.42
CA ASP A 262 -10.62 -21.70 -0.57
C ASP A 262 -10.00 -22.69 0.43
N GLY A 263 -9.08 -22.22 1.28
CA GLY A 263 -8.41 -23.03 2.30
C GLY A 263 -7.47 -24.11 1.75
N LYS A 264 -7.17 -24.12 0.45
CA LYS A 264 -6.29 -25.17 -0.14
C LYS A 264 -4.82 -24.96 0.17
N ASN A 265 -4.42 -23.70 0.34
CA ASN A 265 -3.05 -23.36 0.72
C ASN A 265 -3.05 -22.92 2.18
N VAL A 266 -2.38 -23.72 3.01
CA VAL A 266 -2.28 -23.52 4.46
C VAL A 266 -0.82 -23.43 4.84
N LEU A 267 -0.47 -22.40 5.59
CA LEU A 267 0.81 -22.27 6.25
C LEU A 267 0.71 -22.99 7.59
N GLU A 268 1.16 -24.24 7.63
CA GLU A 268 0.89 -25.14 8.76
C GLU A 268 1.66 -24.76 10.03
N THR A 269 2.87 -24.22 9.89
CA THR A 269 3.76 -23.94 11.01
C THR A 269 4.62 -22.71 10.73
N TRP A 270 5.10 -22.09 11.81
CA TRP A 270 6.08 -21.00 11.75
C TRP A 270 7.39 -21.40 11.02
N LEU A 271 7.75 -22.69 11.02
CA LEU A 271 8.92 -23.20 10.30
C LEU A 271 8.80 -23.03 8.78
N TYR A 272 7.56 -23.05 8.24
CA TYR A 272 7.31 -22.78 6.82
C TYR A 272 7.10 -21.29 6.53
N ALA A 273 6.77 -20.50 7.55
CA ALA A 273 6.53 -19.07 7.43
C ALA A 273 7.84 -18.31 7.11
N LEU A 274 8.93 -18.63 7.80
CA LEU A 274 10.25 -18.01 7.56
C LEU A 274 10.74 -18.17 6.10
N PRO A 275 10.84 -19.38 5.52
CA PRO A 275 11.29 -19.51 4.12
C PRO A 275 10.31 -18.89 3.13
N LEU A 276 9.01 -18.84 3.44
CA LEU A 276 8.02 -18.17 2.58
C LEU A 276 8.20 -16.64 2.59
N ALA A 277 8.42 -16.04 3.76
CA ALA A 277 8.75 -14.62 3.87
C ALA A 277 10.04 -14.30 3.09
N GLY A 278 11.09 -15.11 3.25
CA GLY A 278 12.33 -14.97 2.47
C GLY A 278 12.14 -15.13 0.96
N PHE A 279 11.22 -15.99 0.53
CA PHE A 279 10.87 -16.12 -0.89
C PHE A 279 10.18 -14.86 -1.42
N PHE A 280 9.22 -14.29 -0.67
CA PHE A 280 8.54 -13.07 -1.04
C PHE A 280 9.50 -11.88 -1.17
N THR A 281 10.38 -11.69 -0.20
CA THR A 281 11.37 -10.61 -0.28
C THR A 281 12.34 -10.81 -1.44
N ARG A 282 12.77 -12.06 -1.69
CA ARG A 282 13.64 -12.37 -2.81
C ARG A 282 13.00 -12.08 -4.17
N LEU A 283 11.70 -12.31 -4.33
CA LEU A 283 10.99 -11.99 -5.57
C LEU A 283 11.03 -10.49 -5.89
N VAL A 284 10.93 -9.64 -4.87
CA VAL A 284 11.08 -8.18 -5.03
C VAL A 284 12.50 -7.84 -5.47
N GLU A 285 13.52 -8.37 -4.78
CA GLU A 285 14.93 -8.07 -5.07
C GLU A 285 15.38 -8.46 -6.49
N ILE A 286 14.87 -9.58 -7.03
CA ILE A 286 15.26 -10.07 -8.37
C ILE A 286 14.39 -9.50 -9.49
N SER A 287 13.32 -8.77 -9.17
CA SER A 287 12.43 -8.21 -10.17
C SER A 287 13.02 -6.93 -10.74
N GLU A 288 13.47 -6.98 -12.00
CA GLU A 288 14.16 -5.88 -12.69
C GLU A 288 13.39 -4.55 -12.70
N ASN A 289 12.06 -4.61 -12.67
CA ASN A 289 11.19 -3.44 -12.76
C ASN A 289 10.52 -3.08 -11.42
N CYS A 290 10.92 -3.71 -10.30
CA CYS A 290 10.34 -3.37 -9.00
C CYS A 290 11.11 -2.21 -8.36
N ILE A 291 10.43 -1.09 -8.11
CA ILE A 291 11.07 0.07 -7.45
C ILE A 291 11.24 -0.13 -5.94
N THR A 292 10.54 -1.11 -5.37
CA THR A 292 10.46 -1.32 -3.93
C THR A 292 11.75 -1.89 -3.38
N ARG A 293 12.28 -1.25 -2.35
CA ARG A 293 13.29 -1.80 -1.45
C ARG A 293 12.63 -2.38 -0.19
N ILE A 294 13.30 -3.32 0.44
CA ILE A 294 12.80 -3.99 1.66
C ILE A 294 13.77 -3.73 2.80
N ASN A 295 13.24 -3.30 3.95
CA ASN A 295 13.97 -3.21 5.21
C ASN A 295 13.12 -3.82 6.33
N LEU A 296 13.31 -5.10 6.65
CA LEU A 296 12.53 -5.79 7.69
C LEU A 296 12.96 -5.43 9.14
N GLN A 297 13.25 -4.15 9.38
CA GLN A 297 13.41 -3.62 10.73
C GLN A 297 12.05 -3.22 11.25
N ASP A 298 11.74 -3.74 12.43
CA ASP A 298 10.57 -3.38 13.21
C ASP A 298 11.01 -2.63 14.46
N ASP A 299 10.43 -1.45 14.67
CA ASP A 299 10.82 -0.51 15.73
C ASP A 299 9.68 -0.32 16.71
N GLU A 300 9.58 -1.28 17.62
CA GLU A 300 8.62 -1.24 18.73
C GLU A 300 9.19 -0.47 19.95
N SER A 301 10.12 0.47 19.72
CA SER A 301 10.43 1.44 20.77
C SER A 301 9.18 2.28 21.05
N TYR A 302 8.95 2.64 22.32
CA TYR A 302 7.77 3.42 22.73
C TYR A 302 6.40 2.73 22.59
N VAL A 303 6.29 1.42 22.86
CA VAL A 303 5.00 0.68 22.94
C VAL A 303 3.90 1.39 23.73
N SER A 304 4.24 2.19 24.75
CA SER A 304 3.25 2.94 25.55
C SER A 304 3.07 4.40 25.16
N ASP A 305 3.88 4.90 24.22
CA ASP A 305 4.04 6.31 23.83
C ASP A 305 3.86 7.30 25.01
N PRO A 306 4.90 7.50 25.83
CA PRO A 306 4.81 8.37 26.99
C PRO A 306 4.84 9.87 26.64
N ILE A 307 4.99 10.21 25.36
CA ILE A 307 5.23 11.58 24.90
C ILE A 307 3.90 12.31 24.73
N GLU A 308 3.77 13.48 25.36
CA GLU A 308 2.59 14.32 25.18
C GLU A 308 2.40 14.76 23.73
N TYR A 309 1.15 14.97 23.32
CA TYR A 309 0.84 15.52 22.01
C TYR A 309 1.41 16.93 21.86
N PRO A 310 1.80 17.35 20.64
CA PRO A 310 2.23 18.72 20.42
C PRO A 310 1.08 19.70 20.69
N VAL A 311 1.41 20.83 21.31
CA VAL A 311 0.45 21.90 21.55
C VAL A 311 0.39 22.78 20.29
N PRO A 312 -0.80 22.98 19.69
CA PRO A 312 -0.93 23.85 18.52
C PRO A 312 -0.53 25.28 18.89
N VAL A 313 0.46 25.85 18.21
CA VAL A 313 0.83 27.25 18.39
C VAL A 313 -0.33 28.12 17.85
N PRO A 314 -0.90 29.06 18.65
CA PRO A 314 -1.97 29.93 18.20
C PRO A 314 -1.62 30.63 16.89
N GLN A 315 -2.53 30.63 15.92
CA GLN A 315 -2.31 31.19 14.58
C GLN A 315 -2.00 32.69 14.55
N THR A 316 -2.13 33.41 15.67
CA THR A 316 -1.87 34.86 15.78
C THR A 316 -0.40 35.24 15.60
N ASP A 317 0.54 34.29 15.73
CA ASP A 317 1.98 34.53 15.61
C ASP A 317 2.56 34.14 14.23
N ARG A 318 1.77 33.61 13.28
CA ARG A 318 2.23 33.35 11.91
C ARG A 318 2.02 34.57 11.01
N ARG A 319 2.72 35.67 11.31
CA ARG A 319 2.95 36.76 10.35
C ARG A 319 4.40 36.70 9.92
N GLU A 320 4.63 36.05 8.78
CA GLU A 320 5.78 36.30 7.90
C GLU A 320 5.24 36.57 6.50
#